data_AF-A0A170TGT4-F1
#
_entry.id   AF-A0A170TGT4-F1
#
_cell.length_a   1.000
_cell.length_b   1.000
_cell.length_c   1.000
_cell.angle_alpha   90.00
_cell.angle_beta   90.00
_cell.angle_gamma   90.00
#
_symmetry.space_group_name_H-M   'P 1'
#
loop_
_entity.id
_entity.type
_entity.pdbx_description
1 polymer ?
#
loop_
_entity_poly.entity_id
_entity_poly.type
_entity_poly.pdbx_seq_one_letter_code
_entity_poly.pdbx_strand_id
1 'polypeptide(L)'
;MTYFLQQDYHSLNCHQQITYMIHDSHVPPGSTIGILGGGQLGKMISVAATKLGYKTHLLTDNLNNPSVQVTNNVTILDSHTNTKQLLEFASSISVATLEFENIPSNIINILQ
;
A
#
# COMPACT_ATOMS: atom_id res chain seq x y z
N MET A 1 11.21 15.46 -0.27
CA MET A 1 11.68 15.95 1.05
C MET A 1 11.54 14.79 2.02
N THR A 2 12.51 13.88 1.94
CA THR A 2 12.56 12.62 2.69
C THR A 2 13.15 12.94 4.06
N TYR A 3 12.35 12.78 5.12
CA TYR A 3 12.82 13.02 6.48
C TYR A 3 13.63 11.82 6.98
N PHE A 4 14.96 12.00 7.01
CA PHE A 4 15.88 11.18 7.78
C PHE A 4 15.87 11.67 9.24
N LEU A 5 15.52 10.81 10.18
CA LEU A 5 15.85 11.01 11.60
C LEU A 5 17.08 10.15 11.92
N GLN A 6 18.17 10.85 12.15
CA GLN A 6 19.49 10.34 12.48
C GLN A 6 19.65 10.40 14.00
N GLN A 7 19.75 9.25 14.68
CA GLN A 7 20.45 9.16 15.96
C GLN A 7 21.22 7.83 16.09
N ASP A 8 22.53 8.00 16.24
CA ASP A 8 23.50 7.25 17.05
C ASP A 8 23.85 5.80 16.69
N TYR A 9 24.71 5.65 15.67
CA TYR A 9 25.54 4.46 15.43
C TYR A 9 27.00 4.75 15.82
N HIS A 10 27.33 4.64 17.11
CA HIS A 10 28.74 4.54 17.53
C HIS A 10 28.98 3.19 18.20
N SER A 11 29.81 2.38 17.53
CA SER A 11 30.52 1.21 18.06
C SER A 11 29.76 -0.11 18.07
N LEU A 12 29.72 -0.85 16.94
CA LEU A 12 29.70 -2.31 16.93
C LEU A 12 30.35 -2.86 15.63
N ASN A 13 31.08 -3.95 15.77
CA ASN A 13 32.11 -4.45 14.85
C ASN A 13 31.60 -4.98 13.50
N CYS A 14 32.41 -4.75 12.47
CA CYS A 14 32.24 -5.02 11.03
C CYS A 14 31.90 -6.48 10.60
N HIS A 15 31.68 -7.44 11.51
CA HIS A 15 31.47 -8.86 11.17
C HIS A 15 30.21 -9.51 11.77
N GLN A 16 29.29 -8.73 12.37
CA GLN A 16 28.02 -9.28 12.92
C GLN A 16 26.74 -8.52 12.54
N GLN A 17 26.76 -7.64 11.54
CA GLN A 17 25.60 -6.80 11.18
C GLN A 17 25.09 -7.04 9.74
N ILE A 18 25.05 -8.30 9.34
CA ILE A 18 24.42 -8.77 8.09
C ILE A 18 22.87 -8.86 8.25
N THR A 19 22.31 -8.54 9.43
CA THR A 19 20.89 -8.78 9.78
C THR A 19 20.08 -7.49 9.95
N TYR A 20 20.17 -6.54 9.01
CA TYR A 20 19.08 -5.58 8.78
C TYR A 20 18.44 -5.90 7.44
N MET A 21 17.68 -7.00 7.46
CA MET A 21 16.47 -7.31 6.69
C MET A 21 16.18 -6.39 5.49
N ILE A 22 16.93 -6.54 4.41
CA ILE A 22 16.29 -6.47 3.09
C ILE A 22 15.41 -7.73 3.06
N HIS A 23 14.20 -7.66 3.62
CA HIS A 23 13.15 -8.60 3.27
C HIS A 23 13.10 -8.56 1.75
N ASP A 24 13.35 -9.70 1.10
CA ASP A 24 13.29 -9.81 -0.35
C ASP A 24 11.95 -9.24 -0.80
N SER A 25 11.97 -7.97 -1.24
CA SER A 25 10.79 -7.13 -1.50
C SER A 25 10.25 -7.41 -2.89
N HIS A 26 10.50 -8.64 -3.35
CA HIS A 26 9.99 -9.15 -4.60
C HIS A 26 8.53 -9.54 -4.39
N VAL A 27 7.63 -8.69 -4.87
CA VAL A 27 6.22 -9.02 -5.02
C VAL A 27 6.07 -9.73 -6.36
N PRO A 28 5.80 -11.04 -6.41
CA PRO A 28 5.77 -11.78 -7.67
C PRO A 28 4.55 -11.40 -8.52
N PRO A 29 4.62 -11.50 -9.86
CA PRO A 29 3.45 -11.37 -10.72
C PRO A 29 2.31 -12.31 -10.28
N GLY A 30 1.07 -11.86 -10.42
CA GLY A 30 -0.12 -12.54 -9.89
C GLY A 30 -0.53 -12.11 -8.49
N SER A 31 0.36 -11.46 -7.74
CA SER A 31 0.05 -10.81 -6.45
C SER A 31 -0.92 -9.64 -6.59
N THR A 32 -1.51 -9.24 -5.46
CA THR A 32 -2.47 -8.13 -5.38
C THR A 32 -1.79 -6.88 -4.83
N ILE A 33 -1.89 -5.77 -5.56
CA ILE A 33 -1.45 -4.43 -5.13
C ILE A 33 -2.67 -3.68 -4.55
N GLY A 34 -2.57 -3.25 -3.30
CA GLY A 34 -3.53 -2.35 -2.67
C GLY A 34 -3.32 -0.91 -3.12
N ILE A 35 -4.39 -0.24 -3.54
CA ILE A 35 -4.36 1.18 -3.93
C ILE A 35 -5.25 1.94 -2.96
N LEU A 36 -4.70 2.92 -2.26
CA LEU A 36 -5.45 3.80 -1.36
C LEU A 36 -5.76 5.11 -2.10
N GLY A 37 -7.03 5.32 -2.42
CA GLY A 37 -7.49 6.46 -3.22
C GLY A 37 -7.96 6.05 -4.61
N GLY A 38 -9.17 6.49 -4.97
CA GLY A 38 -9.87 6.07 -6.18
C GLY A 38 -9.74 7.00 -7.39
N GLY A 39 -8.90 8.03 -7.34
CA GLY A 39 -8.79 9.07 -8.36
C GLY A 39 -8.21 8.59 -9.69
N GLN A 40 -7.84 9.54 -10.56
CA GLN A 40 -7.30 9.20 -11.89
C GLN A 40 -5.94 8.50 -11.83
N LEU A 41 -5.12 8.75 -10.81
CA LEU A 41 -3.81 8.10 -10.72
C LEU A 41 -3.97 6.64 -10.31
N GLY A 42 -4.93 6.34 -9.41
CA GLY A 42 -5.27 4.96 -9.07
C GLY A 42 -5.71 4.15 -10.31
N LYS A 43 -6.44 4.80 -11.24
CA LYS A 43 -6.85 4.20 -12.51
C LYS A 43 -5.63 3.92 -13.39
N MET A 44 -4.71 4.87 -13.50
CA MET A 44 -3.47 4.69 -14.27
C MET A 44 -2.59 3.57 -13.69
N ILE A 45 -2.48 3.50 -12.36
CA ILE A 45 -1.75 2.44 -11.64
C ILE A 45 -2.40 1.08 -11.91
N SER A 46 -3.72 0.97 -11.80
CA SER A 46 -4.43 -0.29 -12.00
C SER A 46 -4.30 -0.83 -13.42
N VAL A 47 -4.37 0.05 -14.43
CA VAL A 47 -4.11 -0.32 -15.83
C VAL A 47 -2.66 -0.79 -16.04
N ALA A 48 -1.69 -0.13 -15.43
CA ALA A 48 -0.28 -0.53 -15.53
C ALA A 48 -0.01 -1.86 -14.81
N ALA A 49 -0.56 -2.04 -13.61
CA ALA A 49 -0.45 -3.26 -12.81
C ALA A 49 -0.99 -4.48 -13.57
N THR A 50 -2.14 -4.32 -14.22
CA THR A 50 -2.74 -5.38 -15.06
C THR A 50 -1.81 -5.81 -16.19
N LYS A 51 -1.15 -4.86 -16.88
CA LYS A 51 -0.19 -5.17 -17.96
C LYS A 51 1.04 -5.93 -17.47
N LEU A 52 1.40 -5.76 -16.21
CA LEU A 52 2.53 -6.45 -15.56
C LEU A 52 2.10 -7.77 -14.88
N GLY A 53 0.83 -8.16 -15.00
CA GLY A 53 0.32 -9.41 -14.43
C GLY A 53 -0.10 -9.33 -12.96
N TYR A 54 -0.21 -8.14 -12.36
CA TYR A 54 -0.71 -7.97 -11.00
C TYR A 54 -2.23 -7.78 -10.98
N LYS A 55 -2.82 -8.16 -9.85
CA LYS A 55 -4.19 -7.77 -9.49
C LYS A 55 -4.14 -6.48 -8.68
N THR A 56 -5.26 -5.77 -8.63
CA THR A 56 -5.40 -4.55 -7.82
C THR A 56 -6.63 -4.61 -6.94
N HIS A 57 -6.48 -4.13 -5.70
CA HIS A 57 -7.56 -3.95 -4.74
C HIS A 57 -7.61 -2.48 -4.35
N LEU A 58 -8.72 -1.83 -4.64
CA LEU A 58 -8.93 -0.42 -4.34
C LEU A 58 -9.57 -0.24 -2.97
N LEU A 59 -9.01 0.64 -2.15
CA LEU A 59 -9.64 1.17 -0.95
C LEU A 59 -10.12 2.60 -1.24
N THR A 60 -11.43 2.82 -1.19
CA THR A 60 -12.02 4.12 -1.51
C THR A 60 -13.30 4.36 -0.70
N ASP A 61 -13.80 5.58 -0.68
CA ASP A 61 -15.05 6.01 -0.01
C ASP A 61 -16.22 6.17 -0.99
N ASN A 62 -15.97 6.06 -2.30
CA ASN A 62 -16.97 6.35 -3.33
C ASN A 62 -16.86 5.42 -4.54
N LEU A 63 -17.99 4.81 -4.92
CA LEU A 63 -18.09 3.91 -6.09
C LEU A 63 -17.99 4.64 -7.45
N ASN A 64 -18.21 5.96 -7.47
CA ASN A 64 -18.12 6.75 -8.70
C ASN A 64 -16.68 7.15 -9.05
N ASN A 65 -15.71 6.73 -8.24
CA ASN A 65 -14.31 7.09 -8.44
C ASN A 65 -13.73 6.42 -9.70
N PRO A 66 -12.89 7.12 -10.49
CA PRO A 66 -12.38 6.63 -11.77
C PRO A 66 -11.70 5.26 -11.72
N SER A 67 -11.02 4.94 -10.62
CA SER A 67 -10.29 3.68 -10.43
C SER A 67 -11.20 2.46 -10.32
N VAL A 68 -12.42 2.64 -9.81
CA VAL A 68 -13.38 1.54 -9.51
C VAL A 68 -13.65 0.68 -10.74
N GLN A 69 -13.71 1.29 -11.92
CA GLN A 69 -14.04 0.61 -13.17
C GLN A 69 -12.94 -0.31 -13.71
N VAL A 70 -11.70 -0.16 -13.23
CA VAL A 70 -10.53 -0.88 -13.78
C VAL A 70 -9.85 -1.80 -12.76
N THR A 71 -10.23 -1.70 -11.49
CA THR A 71 -9.65 -2.49 -10.39
C THR A 71 -10.34 -3.84 -10.23
N ASN A 72 -9.58 -4.87 -9.81
CA ASN A 72 -10.14 -6.23 -9.68
C ASN A 72 -11.09 -6.35 -8.50
N ASN A 73 -10.71 -5.77 -7.35
CA ASN A 73 -11.50 -5.73 -6.13
C ASN A 73 -11.62 -4.30 -5.61
N VAL A 74 -12.72 -4.00 -4.91
CA VAL A 74 -12.98 -2.68 -4.31
C VAL A 74 -13.53 -2.88 -2.90
N THR A 75 -12.89 -2.23 -1.92
CA THR A 75 -13.43 -2.03 -0.57
C THR A 75 -13.90 -0.59 -0.47
N ILE A 76 -15.18 -0.42 -0.14
CA ILE A 76 -15.75 0.89 0.19
C ILE A 76 -15.66 1.08 1.70
N LEU A 77 -14.92 2.11 2.11
CA LEU A 77 -14.82 2.52 3.51
C LEU A 77 -16.06 3.32 3.90
N ASP A 78 -16.83 2.77 4.84
CA ASP A 78 -17.97 3.50 5.41
C ASP A 78 -17.49 4.63 6.34
N SER A 79 -16.34 4.43 6.99
CA SER A 79 -15.67 5.40 7.86
C SER A 79 -14.18 5.09 7.96
N HIS A 80 -13.34 6.11 8.03
CA HIS A 80 -11.90 5.98 8.26
C HIS A 80 -11.54 5.33 9.61
N THR A 81 -12.50 5.21 10.52
CA THR A 81 -12.32 4.52 11.82
C THR A 81 -12.71 3.05 11.79
N ASN A 82 -13.19 2.52 10.66
CA ASN A 82 -13.58 1.12 10.55
C ASN A 82 -12.36 0.19 10.40
N THR A 83 -11.70 -0.07 11.52
CA THR A 83 -10.49 -0.92 11.60
C THR A 83 -10.71 -2.30 11.00
N LYS A 84 -11.93 -2.86 11.08
CA LYS A 84 -12.23 -4.19 10.53
C LYS A 84 -12.10 -4.21 9.01
N GLN A 85 -12.72 -3.26 8.32
CA GLN A 85 -12.61 -3.15 6.85
C GLN A 85 -11.17 -2.89 6.41
N LEU A 86 -10.41 -2.10 7.19
CA LEU A 86 -9.00 -1.84 6.93
C LEU A 86 -8.13 -3.09 7.08
N LEU A 87 -8.37 -3.90 8.10
CA LEU A 87 -7.66 -5.17 8.32
C LEU A 87 -8.01 -6.21 7.26
N GLU A 88 -9.29 -6.32 6.88
CA GLU A 88 -9.73 -7.19 5.79
C GLU A 88 -9.05 -6.79 4.48
N PHE A 89 -9.01 -5.49 4.17
CA PHE A 89 -8.26 -4.96 3.03
C PHE A 89 -6.76 -5.29 3.13
N ALA A 90 -6.12 -5.03 4.27
CA ALA A 90 -4.70 -5.31 4.49
C ALA A 90 -4.36 -6.78 4.26
N SER A 91 -5.20 -7.69 4.74
CA SER A 91 -5.00 -9.14 4.58
C SER A 91 -5.18 -9.65 3.14
N SER A 92 -5.77 -8.84 2.25
CA SER A 92 -6.07 -9.21 0.87
C SER A 92 -5.01 -8.76 -0.14
N ILE A 93 -4.02 -7.99 0.30
CA ILE A 93 -2.99 -7.37 -0.55
C ILE A 93 -1.59 -7.86 -0.16
N SER A 94 -0.68 -7.86 -1.14
CA SER A 94 0.74 -8.20 -0.91
C SER A 94 1.59 -6.95 -0.67
N VAL A 95 1.16 -5.79 -1.18
CA VAL A 95 1.82 -4.50 -1.02
C VAL A 95 0.78 -3.40 -1.20
N ALA A 96 0.93 -2.27 -0.51
CA ALA A 96 0.07 -1.10 -0.65
C ALA A 96 0.80 0.07 -1.32
N THR A 97 0.08 0.88 -2.07
CA THR A 97 0.54 2.17 -2.59
C THR A 97 -0.52 3.25 -2.35
N LEU A 98 -0.06 4.49 -2.20
CA LEU A 98 -0.91 5.64 -1.89
C LEU A 98 -1.05 6.52 -3.14
N GLU A 99 -2.29 6.86 -3.48
CA GLU A 99 -2.58 7.79 -4.58
C GLU A 99 -2.57 9.25 -4.14
N PHE A 100 -2.92 9.53 -2.87
CA PHE A 100 -3.16 10.88 -2.37
C PHE A 100 -2.43 11.15 -1.06
N GLU A 101 -1.99 12.39 -0.84
CA GLU A 101 -1.18 12.77 0.32
C GLU A 101 -1.98 12.84 1.64
N ASN A 102 -3.30 13.08 1.57
CA ASN A 102 -4.15 13.28 2.76
C ASN A 102 -4.86 11.99 3.20
N ILE A 103 -4.14 10.87 3.27
CA ILE A 103 -4.68 9.66 3.91
C ILE A 103 -4.56 9.82 5.43
N PRO A 104 -5.66 9.66 6.20
CA PRO A 104 -5.61 9.65 7.66
C PRO A 104 -4.52 8.71 8.20
N SER A 105 -3.67 9.21 9.10
CA SER A 105 -2.50 8.46 9.62
C SER A 105 -2.86 7.14 10.30
N ASN A 106 -4.07 7.04 10.85
CA ASN A 106 -4.58 5.80 11.44
C ASN A 106 -4.69 4.67 10.41
N ILE A 107 -5.01 4.97 9.16
CA ILE A 107 -5.06 3.98 8.07
C ILE A 107 -3.65 3.47 7.77
N ILE A 108 -2.67 4.37 7.69
CA ILE A 108 -1.28 4.01 7.41
C ILE A 108 -0.73 3.10 8.53
N ASN A 109 -1.00 3.42 9.79
CA ASN A 109 -0.56 2.61 10.93
C ASN A 109 -1.15 1.19 10.95
N ILE A 110 -2.32 0.96 10.35
CA ILE A 110 -2.93 -0.38 10.27
C ILE A 110 -2.28 -1.21 9.15
N LEU A 111 -1.66 -0.56 8.17
CA LEU A 111 -1.06 -1.21 6.99
C LEU A 111 0.45 -1.47 7.12
N GLN A 112 1.07 -1.04 8.23
CA GLN A 112 2.47 -1.31 8.59
C GLN A 112 2.58 -2.58 9.43
#